data_AF-A0A6P1IFR9-F1
#
_entry.id   AF-A0A6P1IFR9-F1
#
_cell.length_a   1.000
_cell.length_b   1.000
_cell.length_c   1.000
_cell.angle_alpha   90.00
_cell.angle_beta   90.00
_cell.angle_gamma   90.00
#
_symmetry.space_group_name_H-M   'P 1'
#
loop_
_entity.id
_entity.type
_entity.pdbx_description
1 polymer ?
#
loop_
_entity_poly.entity_id
_entity_poly.type
_entity_poly.pdbx_seq_one_letter_code
_entity_poly.pdbx_strand_id
1 'polypeptide(L)'
;MSAYGNQVKAYIERYKSEVGGDGLLDPHAVAEWAYKNGLHKPSIRTVVDAIASDISQYFREEYRTNEDGQRYRAKHAVRVTKGDRTLSLWADMDDDKAPRAHFVRSFAQRRQQIVGDCFQLKTDVDVYNGKYQENEPIQVPLNFTLDVEELQLPLKGRKAA
;
A
#
# COMPACT_ATOMS: atom_id res chain seq x y z
N MET A 1 19.74 25.36 5.13
CA MET A 1 19.66 23.90 4.84
C MET A 1 20.24 23.13 6.02
N SER A 2 19.65 21.99 6.40
CA SER A 2 20.18 21.14 7.48
C SER A 2 21.52 20.51 7.09
N ALA A 3 22.32 20.08 8.07
CA ALA A 3 23.58 19.38 7.82
C ALA A 3 23.38 18.14 6.93
N TYR A 4 22.28 17.41 7.15
CA TYR A 4 21.86 16.30 6.29
C TYR A 4 21.55 16.75 4.86
N GLY A 5 20.80 17.84 4.68
CA GLY A 5 20.50 18.39 3.36
C GLY A 5 21.75 18.82 2.58
N ASN A 6 22.76 19.36 3.28
CA ASN A 6 24.04 19.72 2.67
C ASN A 6 24.84 18.49 2.24
N GLN A 7 24.85 17.42 3.05
CA GLN A 7 25.49 16.15 2.70
C GLN A 7 24.83 15.51 1.47
N VAL A 8 23.49 15.50 1.42
CA VAL A 8 22.71 14.99 0.30
C VAL A 8 23.04 15.75 -0.99
N LYS A 9 23.03 17.08 -0.93
CA LYS A 9 23.41 17.92 -2.07
C LYS A 9 24.84 17.62 -2.55
N ALA A 10 25.80 17.44 -1.62
CA ALA A 10 27.19 17.21 -1.97
C ALA A 10 27.41 15.93 -2.78
N TYR A 11 26.80 14.80 -2.39
CA TYR A 11 26.97 13.57 -3.17
C TYR A 11 26.14 13.56 -4.46
N ILE A 12 25.03 14.31 -4.55
CA ILE A 12 24.28 14.46 -5.81
C ILE A 12 25.13 15.18 -6.86
N GLU A 13 25.76 16.30 -6.49
CA GLU A 13 26.64 17.03 -7.42
C GLU A 13 27.86 16.20 -7.82
N ARG A 14 28.41 15.44 -6.87
CA ARG A 14 29.51 14.50 -7.13
C ARG A 14 29.10 13.35 -8.06
N TYR A 15 27.89 12.80 -7.88
CA TYR A 15 27.34 11.78 -8.78
C TYR A 15 27.23 12.30 -10.22
N LYS A 16 26.70 13.52 -10.40
CA LYS A 16 26.60 14.16 -11.73
C LYS A 16 27.96 14.30 -12.41
N SER A 17 29.00 14.69 -11.66
CA SER A 17 30.34 14.87 -12.22
C SER A 17 31.07 13.57 -12.51
N GLU A 18 30.91 12.55 -11.65
CA GLU A 18 31.70 11.30 -11.73
C GLU A 18 31.03 10.22 -12.59
N VAL A 19 29.71 10.11 -12.53
CA VAL A 19 28.98 9.09 -13.30
C VAL A 19 28.65 9.62 -14.69
N GLY A 20 28.28 10.90 -14.81
CA GLY A 20 28.00 11.56 -16.10
C GLY A 20 26.80 10.94 -16.84
N GLY A 21 25.88 11.78 -17.30
CA GLY A 21 24.68 11.32 -18.01
C GLY A 21 24.09 12.40 -18.90
N ASP A 22 23.01 12.05 -19.59
CA ASP A 22 22.18 12.93 -20.45
C ASP A 22 21.42 14.03 -19.69
N GLY A 23 21.73 14.23 -18.41
CA GLY A 23 21.06 15.17 -17.51
C GLY A 23 19.93 14.56 -16.69
N LEU A 24 19.54 13.29 -16.92
CA LEU A 24 18.55 12.60 -16.12
C LEU A 24 19.16 11.98 -14.85
N LEU A 25 18.46 12.10 -13.73
CA LEU A 25 18.85 11.51 -12.45
C LEU A 25 17.81 10.49 -12.01
N ASP A 26 18.21 9.23 -11.92
CA ASP A 26 17.47 8.23 -11.16
C ASP A 26 17.89 8.30 -9.67
N PRO A 27 16.99 8.68 -8.75
CA PRO A 27 17.29 8.73 -7.32
C PRO A 27 17.76 7.39 -6.74
N HIS A 28 17.33 6.25 -7.29
CA HIS A 28 17.77 4.93 -6.83
C HIS A 28 19.24 4.69 -7.18
N ALA A 29 19.64 4.96 -8.42
CA ALA A 29 21.03 4.88 -8.85
C ALA A 29 21.95 5.82 -8.05
N VAL A 30 21.50 7.06 -7.78
CA VAL A 30 22.25 8.02 -6.96
C VAL A 30 22.42 7.50 -5.53
N ALA A 31 21.35 6.98 -4.93
CA ALA A 31 21.39 6.44 -3.56
C ALA A 31 22.30 5.21 -3.45
N GLU A 32 22.24 4.29 -4.42
CA GLU A 32 23.10 3.11 -4.48
C GLU A 32 24.57 3.50 -4.63
N TRP A 33 24.88 4.42 -5.54
CA TRP A 33 26.24 4.92 -5.71
C TRP A 33 26.76 5.62 -4.46
N ALA A 34 25.94 6.48 -3.83
CA ALA A 34 26.33 7.19 -2.61
C ALA A 34 26.58 6.24 -1.44
N TYR A 35 25.80 5.16 -1.33
CA TYR A 35 25.99 4.10 -0.34
C TYR A 35 27.29 3.32 -0.60
N LYS A 36 27.52 2.85 -1.83
CA LYS A 36 28.73 2.09 -2.22
C LYS A 36 30.02 2.90 -2.02
N ASN A 37 29.97 4.21 -2.23
CA ASN A 37 31.10 5.12 -2.04
C ASN A 37 31.23 5.65 -0.59
N GLY A 38 30.39 5.17 0.35
CA GLY A 38 30.44 5.57 1.76
C GLY A 38 30.03 7.03 2.04
N LEU A 39 29.41 7.70 1.06
CA LEU A 39 28.97 9.10 1.13
C LEU A 39 27.63 9.26 1.84
N HIS A 40 26.81 8.21 1.80
CA HIS A 40 25.55 8.12 2.52
C HIS A 40 25.54 6.86 3.38
N LYS A 41 25.40 7.03 4.70
CA LYS A 41 25.20 5.93 5.65
C LYS A 41 23.78 5.98 6.15
N PRO A 42 22.92 4.98 5.86
CA PRO A 42 21.57 4.97 6.37
C PRO A 42 21.61 4.93 7.89
N SER A 43 20.68 5.65 8.52
CA SER A 43 20.49 5.53 9.97
C SER A 43 19.97 4.13 10.30
N ILE A 44 20.24 3.63 11.52
CA ILE A 44 19.66 2.37 12.00
C ILE A 44 18.13 2.38 11.84
N ARG A 45 17.49 3.54 12.09
CA ARG A 45 16.06 3.72 11.87
C ARG A 45 15.65 3.46 10.43
N THR A 46 16.36 4.00 9.45
CA THR A 46 16.09 3.79 8.03
C THR A 46 16.17 2.32 7.66
N VAL A 47 17.16 1.60 8.19
CA VAL A 47 17.32 0.16 7.98
C VAL A 47 16.17 -0.62 8.61
N VAL A 48 15.80 -0.30 9.85
CA VAL A 48 14.66 -0.93 10.54
C VAL A 48 13.35 -0.66 9.81
N ASP A 49 13.13 0.56 9.32
CA ASP A 49 11.92 0.94 8.57
C ASP A 49 11.83 0.18 7.24
N ALA A 50 12.96 -0.04 6.54
CA ALA A 50 13.02 -0.87 5.33
C ALA A 50 12.65 -2.34 5.64
N ILE A 51 13.28 -2.94 6.65
CA ILE A 51 12.98 -4.32 7.08
C ILE A 51 11.51 -4.47 7.51
N ALA A 52 10.98 -3.49 8.26
CA ALA A 52 9.59 -3.50 8.68
C ALA A 52 8.62 -3.37 7.51
N SER A 53 9.01 -2.67 6.44
CA SER A 53 8.25 -2.60 5.19
C SER A 53 8.20 -3.96 4.49
N ASP A 54 9.32 -4.67 4.39
CA ASP A 54 9.39 -6.01 3.79
C ASP A 54 8.54 -7.01 4.56
N ILE A 55 8.64 -7.01 5.89
CA ILE A 55 7.78 -7.84 6.76
C ILE A 55 6.30 -7.51 6.55
N SER A 56 5.96 -6.21 6.51
CA SER A 56 4.59 -5.78 6.27
C SER A 56 4.08 -6.15 4.89
N GLN A 57 4.95 -6.18 3.87
CA GLN A 57 4.60 -6.65 2.54
C GLN A 57 4.30 -8.14 2.56
N TYR A 58 5.17 -8.96 3.15
CA TYR A 58 4.94 -10.38 3.32
C TYR A 58 3.60 -10.67 4.03
N PHE A 59 3.29 -9.93 5.10
CA PHE A 59 2.00 -10.05 5.79
C PHE A 59 0.78 -9.73 4.91
N ARG A 60 0.90 -8.82 3.92
CA ARG A 60 -0.20 -8.52 2.97
C ARG A 60 -0.41 -9.61 1.94
N GLU A 61 0.65 -10.32 1.59
CA GLU A 61 0.68 -11.31 0.52
C GLU A 61 0.36 -12.72 1.02
N GLU A 62 0.35 -12.93 2.33
CA GLU A 62 -0.05 -14.20 2.92
C GLU A 62 -1.56 -14.40 2.83
N TYR A 63 -1.95 -15.39 2.05
CA TYR A 63 -3.32 -15.88 1.95
C TYR A 63 -3.38 -17.34 2.37
N ARG A 64 -4.50 -17.70 3.00
CA ARG A 64 -4.85 -19.09 3.33
C ARG A 64 -6.20 -19.42 2.72
N THR A 65 -6.54 -20.70 2.69
CA THR A 65 -7.81 -21.20 2.18
C THR A 65 -8.50 -21.96 3.30
N ASN A 66 -9.76 -21.66 3.58
CA ASN A 66 -10.53 -22.40 4.58
C ASN A 66 -11.10 -23.72 4.01
N GLU A 67 -11.73 -24.52 4.86
CA GLU A 67 -12.35 -25.79 4.48
C GLU A 67 -13.41 -25.64 3.37
N ASP A 68 -14.08 -24.48 3.34
CA ASP A 68 -15.09 -24.13 2.32
C ASP A 68 -14.46 -23.67 0.99
N GLY A 69 -13.13 -23.71 0.86
CA GLY A 69 -12.40 -23.31 -0.33
C GLY A 69 -12.30 -21.80 -0.55
N GLN A 70 -12.67 -20.99 0.44
CA GLN A 70 -12.58 -19.53 0.40
C GLN A 70 -11.15 -19.11 0.71
N ARG A 71 -10.54 -18.36 -0.21
CA ARG A 71 -9.22 -17.77 0.00
C ARG A 71 -9.37 -16.45 0.76
N TYR A 72 -8.69 -16.32 1.89
CA TYR A 72 -8.71 -15.13 2.74
C TYR A 72 -7.29 -14.66 3.05
N ARG A 73 -7.13 -13.36 3.32
CA ARG A 73 -5.85 -12.80 3.77
C ARG A 73 -5.64 -13.20 5.23
N ALA A 74 -4.51 -13.82 5.53
CA ALA A 74 -4.22 -14.31 6.87
C ALA A 74 -4.04 -13.17 7.87
N LYS A 75 -3.31 -12.11 7.49
CA LYS A 75 -2.89 -11.05 8.40
C LYS A 75 -3.54 -9.71 8.09
N HIS A 76 -4.01 -9.04 9.14
CA HIS A 76 -4.79 -7.81 9.05
C HIS A 76 -4.11 -6.65 9.76
N ALA A 77 -3.92 -5.54 9.02
CA ALA A 77 -3.33 -4.32 9.55
C ALA A 77 -4.38 -3.40 10.16
N VAL A 78 -3.98 -2.71 11.24
CA VAL A 78 -4.68 -1.58 11.83
C VAL A 78 -3.72 -0.42 11.98
N ARG A 79 -4.07 0.74 11.41
CA ARG A 79 -3.35 1.99 11.69
C ARG A 79 -3.82 2.56 13.01
N VAL A 80 -2.90 2.74 13.95
CA VAL A 80 -3.13 3.34 15.27
C VAL A 80 -2.19 4.52 15.45
N THR A 81 -2.76 5.70 15.70
CA THR A 81 -1.99 6.87 16.12
C THR A 81 -1.84 6.81 17.64
N LYS A 82 -0.60 6.85 18.13
CA LYS A 82 -0.26 6.90 19.55
C LYS A 82 0.77 8.02 19.76
N GLY A 83 0.34 9.11 20.37
CA GLY A 83 1.13 10.36 20.42
C GLY A 83 1.41 10.85 18.99
N ASP A 84 2.66 11.23 18.72
CA ASP A 84 3.09 11.76 17.42
C ASP A 84 3.44 10.68 16.38
N ARG A 85 3.14 9.41 16.67
CA ARG A 85 3.51 8.30 15.79
C ARG A 85 2.30 7.52 15.33
N THR A 86 2.24 7.25 14.03
CA THR A 86 1.31 6.31 13.43
C THR A 86 1.99 4.94 13.32
N LEU A 87 1.39 3.93 13.96
CA LEU A 87 1.85 2.55 13.94
C LEU A 87 0.92 1.72 13.06
N SER A 88 1.49 0.71 12.39
CA SER A 88 0.73 -0.34 11.70
C SER A 88 0.85 -1.63 12.50
N LEU A 89 -0.18 -1.93 13.30
CA LEU A 89 -0.23 -3.20 14.04
C LEU A 89 -0.85 -4.28 13.16
N TRP A 90 -0.30 -5.48 13.23
CA TRP A 90 -0.75 -6.64 12.47
C TRP A 90 -1.23 -7.73 13.40
N ALA A 91 -2.28 -8.45 13.01
CA ALA A 91 -2.73 -9.65 13.71
C ALA A 91 -3.11 -10.72 12.69
N ASP A 92 -2.92 -11.98 13.06
CA ASP A 92 -3.26 -13.15 12.25
C ASP A 92 -4.68 -13.61 12.59
N MET A 93 -5.52 -13.83 11.57
CA MET A 93 -6.93 -14.20 11.71
C MET A 93 -7.12 -15.56 12.39
N ASP A 94 -6.14 -16.45 12.29
CA ASP A 94 -6.19 -17.80 12.87
C ASP A 94 -5.47 -17.89 14.22
N ASP A 95 -4.98 -16.76 14.78
CA ASP A 95 -4.37 -16.73 16.11
C ASP A 95 -5.42 -16.44 17.18
N ASP A 96 -5.71 -17.42 18.04
CA ASP A 96 -6.67 -17.31 19.15
C ASP A 96 -6.33 -16.19 20.15
N LYS A 97 -5.08 -15.73 20.19
CA LYS A 97 -4.65 -14.60 21.04
C LYS A 97 -4.94 -13.24 20.42
N ALA A 98 -5.28 -13.19 19.12
CA ALA A 98 -5.57 -11.95 18.44
C ALA A 98 -6.93 -11.38 18.89
N PRO A 99 -6.98 -10.13 19.40
CA PRO A 99 -8.21 -9.58 19.94
C PRO A 99 -9.23 -9.28 18.84
N ARG A 100 -10.47 -9.73 18.99
CA ARG A 100 -11.59 -9.44 18.05
C ARG A 100 -11.70 -7.95 17.69
N ALA A 101 -11.46 -7.07 18.66
CA ALA A 101 -11.51 -5.62 18.46
C ALA A 101 -10.52 -5.12 17.38
N HIS A 102 -9.38 -5.80 17.20
CA HIS A 102 -8.42 -5.51 16.13
C HIS A 102 -9.04 -5.74 14.75
N PHE A 103 -9.70 -6.89 14.54
CA PHE A 103 -10.33 -7.22 13.26
C PHE A 103 -11.51 -6.30 12.94
N VAL A 104 -12.36 -5.98 13.93
CA VAL A 104 -13.44 -4.99 13.77
C VAL A 104 -12.88 -3.67 13.25
N ARG A 105 -11.79 -3.19 13.84
CA ARG A 105 -11.12 -1.95 13.41
C ARG A 105 -10.46 -2.10 12.04
N SER A 106 -9.82 -3.23 11.75
CA SER A 106 -9.16 -3.48 10.46
C SER A 106 -10.18 -3.49 9.32
N PHE A 107 -11.30 -4.18 9.49
CA PHE A 107 -12.37 -4.22 8.49
C PHE A 107 -13.02 -2.85 8.30
N ALA A 108 -13.26 -2.09 9.37
CA ALA A 108 -13.76 -0.73 9.28
C ALA A 108 -12.80 0.21 8.51
N GLN A 109 -11.50 0.13 8.81
CA GLN A 109 -10.49 0.93 8.09
C GLN A 109 -10.40 0.53 6.62
N ARG A 110 -10.49 -0.76 6.29
CA ARG A 110 -10.50 -1.24 4.90
C ARG A 110 -11.75 -0.79 4.16
N ARG A 111 -12.92 -0.85 4.80
CA ARG A 111 -14.17 -0.33 4.24
C ARG A 111 -14.04 1.16 3.94
N GLN A 112 -13.46 1.94 4.84
CA GLN A 112 -13.27 3.38 4.61
C GLN A 112 -12.32 3.66 3.44
N GLN A 113 -11.29 2.82 3.23
CA GLN A 113 -10.42 2.92 2.05
C GLN A 113 -11.22 2.69 0.77
N ILE A 114 -12.02 1.63 0.71
CA ILE A 114 -12.88 1.34 -0.45
C ILE A 114 -13.81 2.52 -0.75
N VAL A 115 -14.42 3.12 0.28
CA VAL A 115 -15.27 4.32 0.11
C VAL A 115 -14.47 5.49 -0.47
N GLY A 116 -13.24 5.72 0.01
CA GLY A 116 -12.36 6.77 -0.51
C GLY A 116 -12.01 6.56 -1.99
N ASP A 117 -11.67 5.33 -2.37
CA ASP A 117 -11.36 4.97 -3.76
C ASP A 117 -12.59 5.17 -4.67
N CYS A 118 -13.77 4.75 -4.21
CA CYS A 118 -15.03 4.95 -4.94
C CYS A 118 -15.39 6.43 -5.10
N PHE A 119 -15.19 7.23 -4.06
CA PHE A 119 -15.45 8.67 -4.08
C PHE A 119 -14.56 9.38 -5.11
N GLN A 120 -13.27 9.06 -5.12
CA GLN A 120 -12.33 9.63 -6.09
C GLN A 120 -12.72 9.25 -7.51
N LEU A 121 -12.97 7.96 -7.78
CA LEU A 121 -13.37 7.48 -9.10
C LEU A 121 -14.65 8.17 -9.60
N LYS A 122 -15.67 8.32 -8.74
CA LYS A 122 -16.91 9.01 -9.11
C LYS A 122 -16.66 10.47 -9.46
N THR A 123 -15.84 11.15 -8.66
CA THR A 123 -15.49 12.56 -8.88
C THR A 123 -14.78 12.72 -10.21
N ASP A 124 -13.82 11.84 -10.52
CA ASP A 124 -13.08 11.88 -11.77
C ASP A 124 -13.99 11.68 -13.00
N VAL A 125 -14.90 10.70 -12.93
CA VAL A 125 -15.92 10.44 -13.97
C VAL A 125 -16.85 11.63 -14.14
N ASP A 126 -17.33 12.23 -13.05
CA ASP A 126 -18.23 13.39 -13.10
C ASP A 126 -17.55 14.61 -13.74
N VAL A 127 -16.30 14.88 -13.35
CA VAL A 127 -15.51 15.97 -13.92
C VAL A 127 -15.24 15.71 -15.41
N TYR A 128 -14.94 14.48 -15.80
CA TYR A 128 -14.73 14.11 -17.19
C TYR A 128 -16.01 14.29 -18.02
N ASN A 129 -17.13 13.71 -17.58
CA ASN A 129 -18.42 13.84 -18.25
C ASN A 129 -18.85 15.32 -18.34
N GLY A 130 -18.58 16.12 -17.31
CA GLY A 130 -18.85 17.55 -17.31
C GLY A 130 -18.00 18.37 -18.31
N LYS A 131 -16.79 17.90 -18.65
CA LYS A 131 -15.91 18.52 -19.66
C LYS A 131 -16.31 18.15 -21.09
N TYR A 132 -16.88 16.96 -21.28
CA TYR A 132 -17.20 16.40 -22.61
C TYR A 132 -18.70 16.11 -22.73
N GLN A 133 -19.52 17.15 -22.56
CA GLN A 133 -20.98 17.03 -22.48
C GLN A 133 -21.65 16.56 -23.78
N GLU A 134 -20.96 16.69 -24.91
CA GLU A 134 -21.44 16.22 -26.22
C GLU A 134 -21.33 14.69 -26.37
N ASN A 135 -20.52 14.03 -25.53
CA ASN A 135 -20.34 12.59 -25.55
C ASN A 135 -21.40 11.90 -24.68
N GLU A 136 -21.66 10.61 -24.98
CA GLU A 136 -22.45 9.77 -24.08
C GLU A 136 -21.75 9.67 -22.71
N PRO A 137 -22.46 9.97 -21.60
CA PRO A 137 -21.84 9.99 -20.27
C PRO A 137 -21.37 8.60 -19.83
N ILE A 138 -20.12 8.51 -19.36
CA ILE A 138 -19.58 7.28 -18.78
C ILE A 138 -20.33 6.98 -17.48
N GLN A 139 -20.91 5.79 -17.39
CA GLN A 139 -21.60 5.29 -16.18
C GLN A 139 -20.72 4.32 -15.43
N VAL A 140 -20.49 4.57 -14.13
CA VAL A 140 -19.73 3.69 -13.24
C VAL A 140 -20.55 3.43 -11.98
N PRO A 141 -21.36 2.35 -11.94
CA PRO A 141 -22.07 1.94 -10.73
C PRO A 141 -21.09 1.57 -9.62
N LEU A 142 -21.34 2.09 -8.40
CA LEU A 142 -20.52 1.81 -7.21
C LEU A 142 -21.21 0.84 -6.23
N ASN A 143 -22.30 0.21 -6.67
CA ASN A 143 -22.96 -0.85 -5.91
C ASN A 143 -22.41 -2.20 -6.35
N PHE A 144 -21.46 -2.72 -5.58
CA PHE A 144 -20.78 -3.98 -5.88
C PHE A 144 -21.50 -5.24 -5.37
N THR A 145 -22.77 -5.14 -4.98
CA THR A 145 -23.50 -6.27 -4.36
C THR A 145 -23.51 -7.48 -5.30
N LEU A 146 -23.91 -7.27 -6.56
CA LEU A 146 -23.97 -8.34 -7.54
C LEU A 146 -22.57 -8.83 -7.95
N ASP A 147 -21.59 -7.93 -8.10
CA ASP A 147 -20.21 -8.29 -8.43
C ASP A 147 -19.60 -9.22 -7.37
N VAL A 148 -19.83 -8.91 -6.08
CA VAL A 148 -19.37 -9.75 -4.97
C VAL A 148 -20.11 -11.09 -4.95
N GLU A 149 -21.43 -11.09 -5.18
CA GLU A 149 -22.22 -12.32 -5.24
C GLU A 149 -21.76 -13.25 -6.37
N GLU A 150 -21.48 -12.70 -7.55
CA GLU A 150 -20.96 -13.43 -8.70
C GLU A 150 -19.62 -14.09 -8.39
N LEU A 151 -18.69 -13.36 -7.79
CA LEU A 151 -17.39 -13.90 -7.36
C LEU A 151 -17.51 -15.00 -6.30
N GLN A 152 -18.60 -15.03 -5.54
CA GLN A 152 -18.86 -16.06 -4.54
C GLN A 152 -19.55 -17.32 -5.12
N LEU A 153 -20.12 -17.27 -6.33
CA LEU A 153 -20.83 -18.42 -6.93
C LEU A 153 -19.99 -19.71 -6.96
N PRO A 154 -18.70 -19.70 -7.35
CA PRO A 154 -17.89 -20.93 -7.40
C PRO A 154 -17.68 -21.59 -6.02
N LEU A 155 -17.89 -20.84 -4.93
CA LEU A 155 -17.69 -21.32 -3.56
C LEU A 155 -18.94 -22.03 -3.02
N LYS A 156 -20.14 -21.67 -3.52
CA LYS A 156 -21.42 -22.24 -3.05
C LYS A 156 -21.64 -23.68 -3.51
N GLY A 157 -20.99 -24.13 -4.58
CA GLY A 157 -21.16 -25.48 -5.15
C GLY A 157 -20.22 -26.58 -4.61
N ARG A 158 -19.21 -26.24 -3.80
CA ARG A 158 -18.19 -27.21 -3.32
C ARG A 158 -18.61 -28.07 -2.12
N LYS A 159 -19.81 -27.87 -1.56
CA LYS A 159 -20.38 -28.71 -0.48
C LYS A 159 -21.28 -29.85 -0.96
N ALA A 160 -21.30 -30.14 -2.27
CA ALA A 160 -22.11 -31.22 -2.84
C ALA A 160 -21.24 -32.22 -3.63
N ALA A 161 -20.38 -32.95 -2.92
CA ALA A 161 -19.87 -34.27 -3.30
C ALA A 161 -19.23 -34.94 -2.08
#